data_AF-A0A1H7KXX1-F1
#
_entry.id   AF-A0A1H7KXX1-F1
#
_cell.length_a   1.000
_cell.length_b   1.000
_cell.length_c   1.000
_cell.angle_alpha   90.00
_cell.angle_beta   90.00
_cell.angle_gamma   90.00
#
_symmetry.space_group_name_H-M   'P 1'
#
loop_
_entity.id
_entity.type
_entity.pdbx_description
1 polymer ?
#
loop_
_entity_poly.entity_id
_entity_poly.type
_entity_poly.pdbx_seq_one_letter_code
_entity_poly.pdbx_strand_id
1 'polypeptide(L)'
;MSETAVIYMSNGKTYTINNSPGTIASQLDNSSADSDLLKAFKLVNGKKVFINPDHVVAVETSELSNMDTSSQDELTDEQDQDRKDANLKAVKEFKDDIDGNME
;
A
#
# COMPACT_ATOMS: atom_id res chain seq x y z
N MET A 1 -14.98 -8.61 -10.33
CA MET A 1 -13.75 -7.95 -9.84
C MET A 1 -13.78 -8.04 -8.33
N SER A 2 -12.65 -8.33 -7.66
CA SER A 2 -12.61 -8.28 -6.19
C SER A 2 -12.58 -6.80 -5.79
N GLU A 3 -13.57 -6.34 -5.03
CA GLU A 3 -13.54 -5.00 -4.46
C GLU A 3 -12.56 -4.95 -3.29
N THR A 4 -11.83 -3.85 -3.19
CA THR A 4 -10.86 -3.60 -2.13
C THR A 4 -11.33 -2.40 -1.33
N ALA A 5 -11.16 -2.45 -0.01
CA ALA A 5 -11.52 -1.37 0.90
C ALA A 5 -10.38 -1.05 1.85
N VAL A 6 -10.38 0.18 2.36
CA VAL A 6 -9.44 0.67 3.36
C VAL A 6 -10.21 0.93 4.66
N ILE A 7 -9.74 0.33 5.75
CA ILE A 7 -10.21 0.61 7.10
C ILE A 7 -9.28 1.65 7.72
N TYR A 8 -9.85 2.75 8.22
CA TYR A 8 -9.14 3.80 8.94
C TYR A 8 -9.33 3.64 10.44
N MET A 9 -8.23 3.53 11.18
CA MET A 9 -8.24 3.38 12.64
C MET A 9 -8.02 4.72 13.35
N SER A 10 -8.53 4.84 14.57
CA SER A 10 -8.37 6.04 15.41
C SER A 10 -6.93 6.38 15.78
N ASN A 11 -6.01 5.41 15.71
CA ASN A 11 -4.57 5.61 15.91
C ASN A 11 -3.82 6.05 14.64
N GLY A 12 -4.54 6.35 13.56
CA GLY A 12 -3.97 6.77 12.28
C GLY A 12 -3.45 5.62 11.39
N LYS A 13 -3.53 4.36 11.84
CA LYS A 13 -3.19 3.21 11.00
C LYS A 13 -4.31 2.90 10.01
N THR A 14 -3.94 2.38 8.85
CA THR A 14 -4.87 1.92 7.83
C THR A 14 -4.63 0.46 7.47
N TYR A 15 -5.71 -0.23 7.09
CA TYR A 15 -5.65 -1.63 6.66
C TYR A 15 -6.41 -1.80 5.34
N THR A 16 -5.72 -2.34 4.34
CA THR A 16 -6.31 -2.66 3.04
C THR A 16 -6.76 -4.12 3.00
N ILE A 17 -8.03 -4.35 2.66
CA ILE A 17 -8.69 -5.67 2.68
C ILE A 17 -9.39 -5.90 1.35
N ASN A 18 -9.31 -7.13 0.82
CA ASN A 18 -9.97 -7.55 -0.43
C ASN A 18 -11.46 -7.89 -0.23
N ASN A 19 -12.20 -6.99 0.43
CA ASN A 19 -13.65 -7.07 0.61
C ASN A 19 -14.28 -5.71 0.27
N SER A 20 -15.57 -5.73 -0.09
CA SER A 20 -16.32 -4.49 -0.27
C SER A 20 -16.52 -3.75 1.06
N PRO A 21 -16.59 -2.41 1.06
CA PRO A 21 -16.86 -1.63 2.27
C PRO A 21 -18.15 -2.03 2.97
N GLY A 22 -19.21 -2.36 2.21
CA GLY A 22 -20.49 -2.81 2.77
C GLY A 22 -20.37 -4.14 3.51
N THR A 23 -19.58 -5.09 2.99
CA THR A 23 -19.32 -6.36 3.68
C THR A 23 -18.57 -6.11 4.98
N ILE A 24 -17.54 -5.26 4.96
CA ILE A 24 -16.75 -4.91 6.14
C ILE A 24 -17.64 -4.20 7.18
N ALA A 25 -18.47 -3.24 6.77
CA ALA A 25 -19.38 -2.54 7.66
C ALA A 25 -20.34 -3.52 8.37
N SER A 26 -20.92 -4.49 7.65
CA SER A 26 -21.76 -5.53 8.25
C SER A 26 -21.00 -6.46 9.19
N GLN A 27 -19.71 -6.73 8.95
CA GLN A 27 -18.88 -7.54 9.84
C GLN A 27 -18.42 -6.78 11.10
N LEU A 28 -18.33 -5.46 11.01
CA LEU A 28 -18.03 -4.56 12.13
C LEU A 28 -19.27 -4.19 12.94
N ASP A 29 -20.47 -4.33 12.37
CA ASP A 29 -21.72 -4.09 13.06
C ASP A 29 -21.90 -5.12 14.20
N ASN A 30 -21.83 -4.63 15.43
CA ASN A 30 -21.91 -5.43 16.66
C ASN A 30 -23.36 -5.83 17.02
N SER A 31 -24.25 -5.90 16.03
CA SER A 31 -25.67 -6.22 16.19
C SER A 31 -25.92 -7.69 16.56
N SER A 32 -24.90 -8.55 16.49
CA SER A 32 -24.96 -9.93 16.96
C SER A 32 -24.39 -10.05 18.38
N ALA A 33 -25.11 -10.74 19.26
CA ALA A 33 -24.86 -10.93 20.69
C ALA A 33 -23.53 -11.65 21.07
N ASP A 34 -22.58 -11.76 20.15
CA ASP A 34 -21.28 -12.34 20.39
C ASP A 34 -20.30 -11.27 20.90
N SER A 35 -19.81 -11.50 22.11
CA SER A 35 -18.87 -10.70 22.89
C SER A 35 -17.46 -10.56 22.28
N ASP A 36 -17.31 -10.81 20.99
CA ASP A 36 -16.01 -10.74 20.32
C ASP A 36 -15.62 -9.29 20.09
N LEU A 37 -14.86 -8.76 21.04
CA LEU A 37 -14.21 -7.44 21.04
C LEU A 37 -13.32 -7.20 19.80
N LEU A 38 -12.93 -8.27 19.10
CA LEU A 38 -12.03 -8.22 17.95
C LEU A 38 -12.62 -8.99 16.78
N LYS A 39 -12.65 -8.36 15.61
CA LYS A 39 -13.06 -8.97 14.34
C LYS A 39 -11.83 -9.31 13.51
N ALA A 40 -11.79 -10.52 12.98
CA ALA A 40 -10.68 -11.00 12.15
C ALA A 40 -10.88 -10.64 10.68
N PHE A 41 -9.86 -10.04 10.08
CA PHE A 41 -9.80 -9.73 8.65
C PHE A 41 -8.54 -10.30 8.01
N LYS A 42 -8.60 -10.57 6.71
CA LYS A 42 -7.46 -10.99 5.89
C LYS A 42 -7.05 -9.81 5.01
N LEU A 43 -5.83 -9.34 5.19
CA LEU A 43 -5.24 -8.26 4.40
C LEU A 43 -4.93 -8.74 2.98
N VAL A 44 -4.70 -7.79 2.07
CA VAL A 44 -4.35 -8.07 0.66
C VAL A 44 -3.11 -8.94 0.51
N ASN A 45 -2.14 -8.83 1.43
CA ASN A 45 -0.92 -9.63 1.48
C ASN A 45 -1.11 -11.03 2.13
N GLY A 46 -2.36 -11.43 2.37
CA GLY A 46 -2.71 -12.72 2.95
C GLY A 46 -2.57 -12.80 4.48
N LYS A 47 -2.01 -11.80 5.15
CA LYS A 47 -1.88 -11.80 6.62
C LYS A 47 -3.23 -11.61 7.30
N LYS A 48 -3.40 -12.26 8.45
CA LYS A 48 -4.58 -12.08 9.30
C LYS A 48 -4.34 -10.95 10.30
N VAL A 49 -5.32 -10.07 10.47
CA VAL A 49 -5.34 -9.00 11.48
C VAL A 49 -6.62 -9.10 12.30
N PHE A 50 -6.55 -8.67 13.55
CA PHE A 50 -7.70 -8.57 14.45
C PHE A 50 -7.94 -7.09 14.75
N ILE A 51 -9.14 -6.61 14.46
CA ILE A 51 -9.52 -5.20 14.53
C ILE A 51 -10.61 -5.05 15.58
N ASN A 52 -10.44 -4.12 16.52
CA ASN A 52 -11.52 -3.69 17.39
C ASN A 52 -12.44 -2.72 16.62
N PRO A 53 -13.72 -3.05 16.40
CA PRO A 53 -14.66 -2.16 15.72
C PRO A 53 -14.79 -0.77 16.36
N ASP A 54 -14.64 -0.67 17.69
CA ASP A 54 -14.76 0.60 18.42
C ASP A 54 -13.66 1.61 18.08
N HIS A 55 -12.57 1.16 17.45
CA HIS A 55 -11.47 2.01 17.01
C HIS A 55 -11.48 2.26 15.50
N VAL A 56 -12.49 1.79 14.78
CA VAL A 56 -12.67 2.09 13.37
C VAL A 56 -13.34 3.44 13.22
N VAL A 57 -12.73 4.33 12.45
CA VAL A 57 -13.23 5.68 12.16
C VAL A 57 -14.02 5.70 10.87
N ALA A 58 -13.52 5.01 9.84
CA ALA A 58 -14.14 4.95 8.52
C ALA A 58 -13.76 3.67 7.78
N VAL A 59 -14.60 3.29 6.83
CA VAL A 59 -14.33 2.25 5.84
C VAL A 59 -14.68 2.80 4.47
N GLU A 60 -13.72 2.84 3.57
CA GLU A 60 -13.88 3.44 2.24
C GLU A 60 -13.54 2.44 1.14
N THR A 61 -14.18 2.60 -0.02
CA THR A 61 -13.76 1.88 -1.23
C THR A 61 -12.36 2.32 -1.60
N SER A 62 -11.46 1.37 -1.81
CA SER A 62 -10.12 1.67 -2.29
C SER A 62 -10.15 1.88 -3.80
N GLU A 63 -9.71 3.07 -4.23
CA GLU A 63 -9.39 3.34 -5.64
C GLU A 63 -8.20 2.50 -6.15
N LEU A 64 -7.48 1.83 -5.24
CA LEU A 64 -6.44 0.84 -5.58
C LEU A 64 -7.00 -0.40 -6.29
N SER A 65 -8.32 -0.56 -6.40
CA SER A 65 -8.93 -1.57 -7.27
C SER A 65 -8.54 -1.42 -8.75
N ASN A 66 -7.99 -0.26 -9.15
CA ASN A 66 -7.37 -0.02 -10.46
C ASN A 66 -5.83 0.01 -10.44
N MET A 67 -5.20 -0.15 -9.28
CA MET A 67 -3.75 -0.21 -9.17
C MET A 67 -3.34 -1.67 -9.29
N ASP A 68 -3.04 -2.08 -10.51
CA ASP A 68 -2.43 -3.37 -10.81
C ASP A 68 -1.17 -3.55 -9.94
N THR A 69 -1.29 -4.29 -8.84
CA THR A 69 -0.17 -4.60 -7.95
C THR A 69 0.75 -5.67 -8.55
N SER A 70 0.59 -6.04 -9.83
CA SER A 70 1.51 -6.96 -10.52
C SER A 70 2.87 -6.33 -10.82
N SER A 71 3.04 -5.02 -10.64
CA SER A 71 4.35 -4.36 -10.75
C SER A 71 5.01 -4.21 -9.38
N GLN A 72 5.13 -5.30 -8.62
CA GLN A 72 6.32 -5.44 -7.79
C GLN A 72 7.44 -5.72 -8.78
N ASP A 73 8.00 -4.64 -9.32
CA ASP A 73 9.19 -4.67 -10.16
C ASP A 73 10.31 -5.21 -9.27
N GLU A 74 10.45 -6.55 -9.24
CA GLU A 74 11.73 -7.16 -8.90
C GLU A 74 12.69 -6.71 -10.00
N LEU A 75 13.26 -5.51 -9.80
CA LEU A 75 14.34 -5.01 -10.64
C LEU A 75 15.38 -6.12 -10.68
N THR A 76 15.58 -6.70 -11.85
CA THR A 76 16.66 -7.67 -12.03
C THR A 76 17.98 -6.94 -11.78
N ASP A 77 18.99 -7.64 -11.27
CA ASP A 77 20.31 -7.04 -10.98
C ASP A 77 20.89 -6.28 -12.21
N GLU A 78 20.49 -6.67 -13.42
CA GLU A 78 20.84 -6.03 -14.69
C GLU A 78 20.23 -4.62 -14.82
N GLN A 79 18.96 -4.43 -14.46
CA GLN A 79 18.29 -3.12 -14.50
C GLN A 79 18.85 -2.15 -13.43
N ASP A 80 19.33 -2.68 -12.30
CA ASP A 80 19.99 -1.87 -11.27
C ASP A 80 21.40 -1.43 -11.71
N GLN A 81 22.12 -2.27 -12.47
CA GLN A 81 23.42 -1.88 -13.06
C GLN A 81 23.27 -0.80 -14.13
N ASP A 82 22.32 -0.94 -15.06
CA ASP A 82 22.10 0.06 -16.11
C ASP A 82 21.77 1.45 -15.53
N ARG A 83 21.01 1.48 -14.43
CA ARG A 83 20.70 2.73 -13.72
C ARG A 83 21.93 3.34 -13.04
N LYS A 84 22.80 2.51 -12.45
CA LYS A 84 24.07 2.98 -11.85
C LYS A 84 24.98 3.58 -12.90
N ASP A 85 25.11 2.92 -14.05
CA ASP A 85 25.95 3.39 -15.15
C ASP A 85 25.42 4.68 -15.78
N ALA A 86 24.10 4.79 -15.97
CA ALA A 86 23.46 6.02 -16.43
C ALA A 86 23.70 7.20 -15.47
N ASN A 87 23.55 6.97 -14.16
CA ASN A 87 23.81 8.00 -13.15
C ASN A 87 25.29 8.40 -13.10
N LEU A 88 26.21 7.44 -13.21
CA LEU A 88 27.64 7.71 -13.21
C LEU A 88 28.05 8.53 -14.44
N LYS A 89 27.44 8.26 -15.61
CA LYS A 89 27.66 9.03 -16.83
C LYS A 89 27.13 10.47 -16.69
N ALA A 90 25.92 10.64 -16.16
CA ALA A 90 25.34 11.96 -15.94
C ALA A 90 26.18 12.82 -14.97
N VAL A 91 26.76 12.22 -13.93
CA VAL A 91 27.65 12.93 -12.99
C VAL A 91 28.96 13.36 -13.66
N LYS A 92 29.51 12.53 -14.56
CA LYS A 92 30.71 12.88 -15.32
C LYS A 92 30.45 14.03 -16.29
N GLU A 93 29.35 13.96 -17.06
CA GLU A 93 28.96 15.03 -17.98
C GLU A 93 28.70 16.35 -17.22
N PHE A 94 28.02 16.29 -16.07
CA PHE A 94 27.82 17.47 -15.22
C PHE A 94 29.13 18.08 -14.70
N LYS A 95 30.11 17.23 -14.36
CA LYS A 95 31.43 17.68 -13.92
C LYS A 95 32.23 18.31 -15.06
N ASP A 96 32.19 17.70 -16.24
CA ASP A 96 32.86 18.21 -17.44
C ASP A 96 32.25 19.55 -17.88
N ASP A 97 30.93 19.72 -17.77
CA ASP A 97 30.25 21.00 -18.02
C ASP A 97 30.63 22.10 -17.03
N ILE A 98 30.89 21.75 -15.76
CA ILE A 98 31.38 22.70 -14.74
C ILE A 98 32.83 23.08 -15.00
N ASP A 99 33.69 22.10 -15.29
CA ASP A 99 35.11 22.32 -15.51
C ASP A 99 35.37 23.02 -16.86
N GLY A 100 34.51 22.81 -17.88
CA GLY A 100 34.60 23.43 -19.21
C GLY A 100 34.01 24.84 -19.34
N ASN A 101 33.16 25.28 -18.40
CA ASN A 101 32.61 26.65 -18.36
C ASN A 101 33.36 27.59 -17.40
N MET A 102 34.51 27.15 -16.85
CA MET A 102 35.36 27.94 -15.96
C MET A 102 36.65 28.50 -16.64
N GLU A 103 36.73 28.46 -17.97
CA GLU A 103 37.74 29.18 -18.78
C GLU A 103 37.22 30.52 -19.34
#